data_AF-A0A258P2Y3-F1
#
_entry.id   AF-A0A258P2Y3-F1
#
_cell.length_a   1.000
_cell.length_b   1.000
_cell.length_c   1.000
_cell.angle_alpha   90.00
_cell.angle_beta   90.00
_cell.angle_gamma   90.00
#
_symmetry.space_group_name_H-M   'P 1'
#
loop_
_entity.id
_entity.type
_entity.pdbx_description
1 polymer ?
#
loop_
_entity_poly.entity_id
_entity_poly.type
_entity_poly.pdbx_seq_one_letter_code
_entity_poly.pdbx_strand_id
1 'polypeptide(L)'
;MLFHSFAGYIKVRRQEQMSMRKSDLLTQRIRRYSSAERMTLLRNLGYGGAAACLAILAGLAQVGAKDPALKVAVYAASIALPAWLLIGSVFEYYIFLGKQSYRHLRSKFVIALTSTLYVVAGVGMFAATGGIAWYLAPEAAYAFAFSAFCAVVLGLAFHAHLAGWWDREVVSKGKDDVDG
;
A
#
# COMPACT_ATOMS: atom_id res chain seq x y z
N MET A 1 16.97 -26.91 -44.96
CA MET A 1 17.12 -26.78 -43.49
C MET A 1 17.20 -25.34 -42.96
N LEU A 2 17.52 -24.31 -43.76
CA LEU A 2 17.66 -22.92 -43.27
C LEU A 2 16.32 -22.19 -42.94
N PHE A 3 15.19 -22.61 -43.50
CA PHE A 3 13.90 -21.93 -43.29
C PHE A 3 13.29 -22.12 -41.88
N HIS A 4 13.59 -23.22 -41.18
CA HIS A 4 13.10 -23.43 -39.81
C HIS A 4 13.77 -22.51 -38.78
N SER A 5 15.01 -22.07 -39.04
CA SER A 5 15.74 -21.14 -38.16
C SER A 5 15.17 -19.72 -38.20
N PHE A 6 14.69 -19.29 -39.37
CA PHE A 6 14.17 -17.93 -39.57
C PHE A 6 12.81 -17.69 -38.88
N ALA A 7 11.91 -18.69 -38.92
CA ALA A 7 10.61 -18.61 -38.25
C ALA A 7 10.73 -18.52 -36.72
N GLY A 8 11.69 -19.26 -36.14
CA GLY A 8 12.01 -19.16 -34.71
C GLY A 8 12.52 -17.78 -34.32
N TYR A 9 13.43 -17.20 -35.11
CA TYR A 9 13.99 -15.87 -34.88
C TYR A 9 12.92 -14.76 -34.90
N ILE A 10 11.98 -14.80 -35.86
CA ILE A 10 10.86 -13.83 -35.93
C ILE A 10 9.97 -13.93 -34.69
N LYS A 11 9.66 -15.15 -34.22
CA LYS A 11 8.80 -15.37 -33.05
C LYS A 11 9.44 -14.82 -31.77
N VAL A 12 10.75 -15.05 -31.59
CA VAL A 12 11.52 -14.53 -30.45
C VAL A 12 11.57 -13.00 -30.46
N ARG A 13 11.90 -12.37 -31.61
CA ARG A 13 11.88 -10.90 -31.73
C ARG A 13 10.51 -10.29 -31.44
N ARG A 14 9.42 -10.92 -31.89
CA ARG A 14 8.05 -10.46 -31.59
C ARG A 14 7.74 -10.55 -30.10
N GLN A 15 8.18 -11.61 -29.43
CA GLN A 15 8.01 -11.74 -27.97
C GLN A 15 8.82 -10.70 -27.20
N GLU A 16 10.06 -10.42 -27.61
CA GLU A 16 10.90 -9.38 -27.00
C GLU A 16 10.32 -7.97 -27.21
N GLN A 17 9.83 -7.65 -28.41
CA GLN A 17 9.19 -6.36 -28.67
C GLN A 17 7.90 -6.18 -27.86
N MET A 18 7.10 -7.25 -27.71
CA MET A 18 5.90 -7.20 -26.86
C MET A 18 6.25 -7.09 -25.36
N SER A 19 7.33 -7.72 -24.89
CA SER A 19 7.76 -7.60 -23.50
C SER A 19 8.29 -6.19 -23.19
N MET A 20 9.07 -5.59 -24.09
CA MET A 20 9.54 -4.21 -23.98
C MET A 20 8.38 -3.21 -23.97
N ARG A 21 7.39 -3.37 -24.86
CA ARG A 21 6.21 -2.48 -24.92
C ARG A 21 5.37 -2.56 -23.64
N LYS A 22 5.21 -3.75 -23.05
CA LYS A 22 4.53 -3.93 -21.75
C LYS A 22 5.30 -3.28 -20.60
N SER A 23 6.63 -3.43 -20.57
CA SER A 23 7.52 -2.79 -19.60
C SER A 23 7.40 -1.26 -19.63
N ASP A 24 7.41 -0.67 -20.82
CA ASP A 24 7.30 0.78 -21.00
C ASP A 24 5.92 1.31 -20.59
N LEU A 25 4.85 0.57 -20.90
CA LEU A 25 3.50 0.90 -20.45
C LEU A 25 3.35 0.80 -18.93
N LEU A 26 3.94 -0.21 -18.27
CA LEU A 26 3.98 -0.31 -16.81
C LEU A 26 4.78 0.83 -16.17
N THR A 27 5.91 1.20 -16.79
CA THR A 27 6.74 2.33 -16.34
C THR A 27 6.02 3.66 -16.52
N GLN A 28 5.26 3.84 -17.60
CA GLN A 28 4.35 4.97 -17.80
C GLN A 28 3.19 4.97 -16.80
N ARG A 29 2.60 3.79 -16.50
CA ARG A 29 1.56 3.63 -15.46
C ARG A 29 2.09 4.14 -14.11
N ILE A 30 3.25 3.64 -13.66
CA ILE A 30 3.88 4.07 -12.39
C ILE A 30 4.20 5.57 -12.39
N ARG A 31 4.58 6.16 -13.55
CA ARG A 31 4.85 7.61 -13.69
C ARG A 31 3.59 8.48 -13.54
N ARG A 32 2.41 8.01 -13.95
CA ARG A 32 1.16 8.79 -13.83
C ARG A 32 0.57 8.78 -12.41
N TYR A 33 0.94 7.81 -11.58
CA TYR A 33 0.31 7.56 -10.27
C TYR A 33 0.94 8.30 -9.07
N SER A 34 2.03 9.04 -9.24
CA SER A 34 2.56 9.93 -8.19
C SER A 34 2.02 11.35 -8.37
N SER A 35 0.70 11.51 -8.33
CA SER A 35 0.08 12.84 -8.28
C SER A 35 0.33 13.48 -6.91
N ALA A 36 0.40 14.80 -6.87
CA ALA A 36 0.50 15.54 -5.61
C ALA A 36 -0.65 15.18 -4.66
N GLU A 37 -1.86 15.01 -5.21
CA GLU A 37 -3.06 14.59 -4.49
C GLU A 37 -2.88 13.24 -3.76
N ARG A 38 -2.29 12.24 -4.43
CA ARG A 38 -2.02 10.95 -3.79
C ARG A 38 -1.02 11.09 -2.65
N MET A 39 0.01 11.92 -2.81
CA MET A 39 0.95 12.16 -1.71
C MET A 39 0.28 12.85 -0.54
N THR A 40 -0.59 13.82 -0.81
CA THR A 40 -1.41 14.48 0.22
C THR A 40 -2.30 13.48 0.94
N LEU A 41 -2.94 12.55 0.21
CA LEU A 41 -3.74 11.48 0.79
C LEU A 41 -2.90 10.59 1.72
N LEU A 42 -1.73 10.11 1.24
CA LEU A 42 -0.85 9.23 2.03
C LEU A 42 -0.25 9.94 3.25
N ARG A 43 0.09 11.23 3.11
CA ARG A 43 0.51 12.08 4.24
C ARG A 43 -0.60 12.18 5.29
N ASN A 44 -1.81 12.52 4.85
CA ASN A 44 -2.97 12.66 5.75
C ASN A 44 -3.32 11.32 6.41
N LEU A 45 -3.20 10.20 5.69
CA LEU A 45 -3.34 8.86 6.25
C LEU A 45 -2.29 8.60 7.34
N GLY A 46 -1.03 8.98 7.09
CA GLY A 46 0.06 8.90 8.06
C GLY A 46 -0.27 9.65 9.36
N TYR A 47 -0.62 10.93 9.26
CA TYR A 47 -0.98 11.73 10.43
C TYR A 47 -2.29 11.29 11.09
N GLY A 48 -3.27 10.82 10.32
CA GLY A 48 -4.51 10.24 10.85
C GLY A 48 -4.27 8.99 11.68
N GLY A 49 -3.39 8.08 11.20
CA GLY A 49 -2.98 6.90 11.96
C GLY A 49 -2.24 7.25 13.25
N ALA A 50 -1.36 8.26 13.21
CA ALA A 50 -0.67 8.76 14.39
C ALA A 50 -1.64 9.35 15.42
N ALA A 51 -2.62 10.14 14.97
CA ALA A 51 -3.66 10.70 15.82
C ALA A 51 -4.52 9.61 16.49
N ALA A 52 -4.87 8.55 15.75
CA ALA A 52 -5.59 7.40 16.31
C ALA A 52 -4.76 6.69 17.40
N CYS A 53 -3.46 6.48 17.18
CA CYS A 53 -2.57 5.90 18.19
C CYS A 53 -2.47 6.80 19.44
N LEU A 54 -2.39 8.12 19.25
CA LEU A 54 -2.35 9.06 20.36
C LEU A 54 -3.66 9.04 21.17
N ALA A 55 -4.80 8.96 20.50
CA ALA A 55 -6.11 8.83 21.15
C ALA A 55 -6.21 7.54 21.98
N ILE A 56 -5.71 6.42 21.44
CA ILE A 56 -5.60 5.15 22.17
C ILE A 56 -4.73 5.32 23.43
N LEU A 57 -3.53 5.89 23.31
CA LEU A 57 -2.62 6.08 24.44
C LEU A 57 -3.21 7.02 25.50
N ALA A 58 -3.87 8.10 25.08
CA ALA A 58 -4.54 9.03 26.00
C ALA A 58 -5.69 8.34 26.75
N GLY A 59 -6.50 7.53 26.08
CA GLY A 59 -7.56 6.75 26.72
C GLY A 59 -7.01 5.71 27.70
N LEU A 60 -5.96 4.98 27.31
CA LEU A 60 -5.31 3.99 28.18
C LEU A 60 -4.61 4.63 29.39
N ALA A 61 -4.08 5.86 29.24
CA ALA A 61 -3.50 6.60 30.36
C ALA A 61 -4.55 6.97 31.42
N GLN A 62 -5.79 7.24 31.01
CA GLN A 62 -6.89 7.56 31.93
C GLN A 62 -7.42 6.33 32.68
N VAL A 63 -7.53 5.18 31.99
CA VAL A 63 -8.06 3.93 32.57
C VAL A 63 -6.99 3.21 33.40
N GLY A 64 -5.72 3.33 33.00
CA GLY A 64 -4.60 2.60 33.56
C GLY A 64 -4.47 1.17 32.98
N ALA A 65 -3.27 0.82 32.52
CA ALA A 65 -2.98 -0.47 31.90
C ALA A 65 -2.55 -1.55 32.92
N LYS A 66 -3.46 -1.94 33.82
CA LYS A 66 -3.18 -3.02 34.79
C LYS A 66 -3.28 -4.40 34.13
N ASP A 67 -4.29 -4.59 33.29
CA ASP A 67 -4.56 -5.83 32.57
C ASP A 67 -3.49 -6.11 31.48
N PRO A 68 -3.06 -7.37 31.28
CA PRO A 68 -2.10 -7.73 30.25
C PRO A 68 -2.51 -7.30 28.83
N ALA A 69 -3.79 -7.38 28.47
CA ALA A 69 -4.28 -6.97 27.15
C ALA A 69 -4.10 -5.47 26.93
N LEU A 70 -4.35 -4.66 27.97
CA LEU A 70 -4.13 -3.21 27.92
C LEU A 70 -2.64 -2.86 27.86
N LYS A 71 -1.76 -3.63 28.51
CA LYS A 71 -0.31 -3.44 28.39
C LYS A 71 0.16 -3.69 26.95
N VAL A 72 -0.29 -4.78 26.33
CA VAL A 72 -0.04 -5.05 24.91
C VAL A 72 -0.53 -3.88 24.06
N ALA A 73 -1.72 -3.35 24.36
CA ALA A 73 -2.26 -2.23 23.61
C ALA A 73 -1.42 -0.94 23.74
N VAL A 74 -0.91 -0.63 24.95
CA VAL A 74 0.01 0.48 25.17
C VAL A 74 1.29 0.29 24.34
N TYR A 75 1.97 -0.85 24.48
CA TYR A 75 3.23 -1.10 23.75
C TYR A 75 3.03 -1.04 22.23
N ALA A 76 1.95 -1.66 21.73
CA ALA A 76 1.67 -1.68 20.31
C ALA A 76 1.36 -0.28 19.76
N ALA A 77 0.56 0.53 20.47
CA ALA A 77 0.27 1.91 20.08
C ALA A 77 1.52 2.80 20.16
N SER A 78 2.37 2.62 21.18
CA SER A 78 3.64 3.36 21.33
C SER A 78 4.64 3.06 20.20
N ILE A 79 4.63 1.86 19.63
CA ILE A 79 5.45 1.50 18.46
C ILE A 79 4.80 1.99 17.17
N ALA A 80 3.49 1.88 17.02
CA ALA A 80 2.77 2.28 15.81
C ALA A 80 2.79 3.80 15.60
N LEU A 81 2.69 4.59 16.67
CA LEU A 81 2.67 6.06 16.61
C LEU A 81 3.88 6.65 15.88
N PRO A 82 5.14 6.38 16.25
CA PRO A 82 6.30 6.93 15.53
C PRO A 82 6.40 6.39 14.10
N ALA A 83 5.95 5.16 13.83
CA ALA A 83 5.91 4.62 12.47
C ALA A 83 4.92 5.40 11.59
N TRP A 84 3.72 5.69 12.09
CA TRP A 84 2.72 6.52 11.40
C TRP A 84 3.19 7.97 11.17
N LEU A 85 3.82 8.57 12.19
CA LEU A 85 4.43 9.90 12.05
C LEU A 85 5.50 9.92 10.97
N LEU A 86 6.41 8.92 10.96
CA LEU A 86 7.46 8.83 9.96
C LEU A 86 6.90 8.67 8.55
N ILE A 87 5.84 7.89 8.36
CA ILE A 87 5.12 7.78 7.08
C ILE A 87 4.61 9.17 6.65
N GLY A 88 3.90 9.87 7.53
CA GLY A 88 3.38 11.22 7.26
C GLY A 88 4.49 12.20 6.86
N SER A 89 5.57 12.26 7.65
CA SER A 89 6.71 13.15 7.41
C SER A 89 7.47 12.81 6.13
N VAL A 90 7.62 11.53 5.78
CA VAL A 90 8.24 11.13 4.51
C VAL A 90 7.46 11.72 3.34
N PHE A 91 6.14 11.52 3.28
CA PHE A 91 5.33 12.06 2.18
C PHE A 91 5.27 13.59 2.19
N GLU A 92 5.22 14.22 3.36
CA GLU A 92 5.30 15.68 3.48
C GLU A 92 6.61 16.24 2.94
N TYR A 93 7.74 15.61 3.25
CA TYR A 93 9.04 16.01 2.75
C TYR A 93 9.12 15.94 1.22
N TYR A 94 8.56 14.89 0.62
CA TYR A 94 8.47 14.81 -0.84
C TYR A 94 7.54 15.86 -1.45
N ILE A 95 6.40 16.15 -0.82
CA ILE A 95 5.51 17.25 -1.25
C ILE A 95 6.28 18.57 -1.22
N PHE A 96 7.02 18.84 -0.15
CA PHE A 96 7.80 20.06 0.03
C PHE A 96 8.89 20.23 -1.05
N LEU A 97 9.63 19.16 -1.36
CA LEU A 97 10.65 19.17 -2.43
C LEU A 97 10.06 19.28 -3.85
N GLY A 98 8.76 19.07 -4.01
CA GLY A 98 8.05 19.20 -5.28
C GLY A 98 8.28 18.05 -6.26
N LYS A 99 7.72 18.20 -7.47
CA LYS A 99 7.55 17.11 -8.46
C LYS A 99 8.84 16.42 -8.90
N GLN A 100 9.98 17.11 -8.84
CA GLN A 100 11.26 16.54 -9.25
C GLN A 100 11.69 15.38 -8.33
N SER A 101 11.36 15.47 -7.03
CA SER A 101 11.69 14.45 -6.02
C SER A 101 10.87 13.17 -6.16
N TYR A 102 9.73 13.19 -6.86
CA TYR A 102 8.79 12.06 -6.94
C TYR A 102 9.38 10.85 -7.70
N ARG A 103 10.43 11.06 -8.49
CA ARG A 103 11.19 9.97 -9.08
C ARG A 103 11.93 9.15 -8.02
N HIS A 104 12.43 9.79 -6.95
CA HIS A 104 13.15 9.12 -5.88
C HIS A 104 12.24 8.27 -4.97
N LEU A 105 10.99 8.68 -4.78
CA LEU A 105 9.95 7.88 -4.11
C LEU A 105 9.74 6.49 -4.73
N ARG A 106 10.07 6.34 -6.02
CA ARG A 106 9.95 5.09 -6.75
C ARG A 106 11.20 4.21 -6.66
N SER A 107 12.21 4.65 -5.92
CA SER A 107 13.37 3.81 -5.64
C SER A 107 12.96 2.60 -4.80
N LYS A 108 13.60 1.46 -5.06
CA LYS A 108 13.35 0.21 -4.32
C LYS A 108 13.50 0.40 -2.82
N PHE A 109 14.49 1.21 -2.42
CA PHE A 109 14.75 1.54 -1.02
C PHE A 109 13.56 2.25 -0.37
N VAL A 110 13.06 3.34 -0.98
CA VAL A 110 11.96 4.11 -0.39
C VAL A 110 10.66 3.31 -0.39
N ILE A 111 10.39 2.51 -1.43
CA ILE A 111 9.24 1.60 -1.47
C ILE A 111 9.35 0.56 -0.33
N ALA A 112 10.51 -0.08 -0.17
CA ALA A 112 10.72 -1.05 0.89
C ALA A 112 10.57 -0.41 2.28
N LEU A 113 11.20 0.74 2.51
CA LEU A 113 11.13 1.47 3.77
C LEU A 113 9.69 1.84 4.12
N THR A 114 8.96 2.49 3.20
CA THR A 114 7.58 2.90 3.42
C THR A 114 6.66 1.70 3.63
N SER A 115 6.83 0.62 2.85
CA SER A 115 6.05 -0.61 3.02
C SER A 115 6.28 -1.26 4.39
N THR A 116 7.54 -1.36 4.84
CA THR A 116 7.87 -1.88 6.16
C THR A 116 7.24 -1.03 7.26
N LEU A 117 7.30 0.30 7.15
CA LEU A 117 6.66 1.21 8.10
C LEU A 117 5.14 1.00 8.14
N TYR A 118 4.47 0.86 6.99
CA TYR A 118 3.04 0.59 6.93
C TYR A 118 2.68 -0.74 7.60
N VAL A 119 3.49 -1.79 7.42
CA VAL A 119 3.27 -3.09 8.07
C VAL A 119 3.43 -2.97 9.58
N VAL A 120 4.52 -2.35 10.06
CA VAL A 120 4.75 -2.15 11.50
C VAL A 120 3.63 -1.31 12.12
N ALA A 121 3.27 -0.19 11.49
CA ALA A 121 2.23 0.71 11.95
C ALA A 121 0.85 0.06 11.95
N GLY A 122 0.53 -0.68 10.88
CA GLY A 122 -0.75 -1.39 10.73
C GLY A 122 -0.90 -2.53 11.74
N VAL A 123 0.11 -3.37 11.89
CA VAL A 123 0.11 -4.48 12.87
C VAL A 123 0.05 -3.93 14.30
N GLY A 124 0.82 -2.89 14.61
CA GLY A 124 0.78 -2.25 15.93
C GLY A 124 -0.59 -1.63 16.23
N MET A 125 -1.21 -0.95 15.27
CA MET A 125 -2.54 -0.37 15.45
C MET A 125 -3.64 -1.44 15.57
N PHE A 126 -3.52 -2.54 14.81
CA PHE A 126 -4.41 -3.69 14.92
C PHE A 126 -4.30 -4.37 16.30
N ALA A 127 -3.08 -4.62 16.78
CA ALA A 127 -2.84 -5.19 18.10
C ALA A 127 -3.32 -4.26 19.23
N ALA A 128 -3.14 -2.94 19.08
CA ALA A 128 -3.61 -1.97 20.05
C ALA A 128 -5.13 -1.95 20.17
N THR A 129 -5.81 -1.83 19.03
CA THR A 129 -7.28 -1.79 18.98
C THR A 129 -7.87 -3.14 19.40
N GLY A 130 -7.27 -4.24 18.97
CA GLY A 130 -7.66 -5.60 19.34
C GLY A 130 -7.46 -5.88 20.83
N GLY A 131 -6.38 -5.41 21.44
CA GLY A 131 -6.15 -5.52 22.89
C GLY A 131 -7.19 -4.77 23.71
N ILE A 132 -7.58 -3.56 23.27
CA ILE A 132 -8.68 -2.81 23.89
C ILE A 132 -10.01 -3.55 23.73
N ALA A 133 -10.32 -4.00 22.52
CA ALA A 133 -11.56 -4.75 22.26
C ALA A 133 -11.62 -6.01 23.13
N TRP A 134 -10.51 -6.75 23.23
CA TRP A 134 -10.41 -7.96 24.04
C TRP A 134 -10.65 -7.68 25.53
N TYR A 135 -10.05 -6.61 26.05
CA TYR A 135 -10.24 -6.20 27.45
C TYR A 135 -11.70 -5.82 27.75
N LEU A 136 -12.37 -5.12 26.84
CA LEU A 136 -13.75 -4.67 27.03
C LEU A 136 -14.77 -5.80 26.83
N ALA A 137 -14.63 -6.57 25.75
CA ALA A 137 -15.51 -7.67 25.38
C ALA A 137 -14.78 -8.62 24.41
N PRO A 138 -14.31 -9.80 24.86
CA PRO A 138 -13.58 -10.75 24.01
C PRO A 138 -14.31 -11.12 22.71
N GLU A 139 -15.65 -11.17 22.74
CA GLU A 139 -16.50 -11.39 21.57
C GLU A 139 -16.32 -10.30 20.50
N ALA A 140 -16.20 -9.04 20.93
CA ALA A 140 -15.96 -7.92 20.04
C ALA A 140 -14.56 -7.98 19.39
N ALA A 141 -13.57 -8.56 20.07
CA ALA A 141 -12.24 -8.75 19.49
C ALA A 141 -12.26 -9.75 18.33
N TYR A 142 -13.04 -10.83 18.43
CA TYR A 142 -13.23 -11.77 17.32
C TYR A 142 -13.96 -11.12 16.14
N ALA A 143 -15.03 -10.36 16.41
CA ALA A 143 -15.74 -9.61 15.37
C ALA A 143 -14.82 -8.57 14.68
N PHE A 144 -13.98 -7.89 15.46
CA PHE A 144 -12.97 -6.96 14.96
C PHE A 144 -11.94 -7.68 14.07
N ALA A 145 -11.37 -8.79 14.53
CA ALA A 145 -10.40 -9.56 13.75
C ALA A 145 -10.99 -10.10 12.44
N PHE A 146 -12.22 -10.64 12.49
CA PHE A 146 -12.91 -11.16 11.33
C PHE A 146 -13.24 -10.05 10.31
N SER A 147 -13.74 -8.90 10.79
CA SER A 147 -14.04 -7.76 9.91
C SER A 147 -12.79 -7.16 9.28
N ALA A 148 -11.67 -7.06 10.02
CA ALA A 148 -10.39 -6.64 9.47
C ALA A 148 -9.88 -7.62 8.40
N PHE A 149 -9.99 -8.93 8.64
CA PHE A 149 -9.64 -9.94 7.65
C PHE A 149 -10.49 -9.81 6.37
N CYS A 150 -11.82 -9.69 6.53
CA CYS A 150 -12.72 -9.48 5.40
C CYS A 150 -12.38 -8.21 4.61
N ALA A 151 -12.06 -7.10 5.29
CA ALA A 151 -11.66 -5.85 4.66
C ALA A 151 -10.37 -6.02 3.83
N VAL A 152 -9.36 -6.74 4.34
CA VAL A 152 -8.13 -7.03 3.60
C VAL A 152 -8.43 -7.88 2.36
N VAL A 153 -9.20 -8.97 2.51
CA VAL A 153 -9.56 -9.84 1.39
C VAL A 153 -10.34 -9.07 0.31
N LEU A 154 -11.33 -8.27 0.71
CA LEU A 154 -12.11 -7.45 -0.22
C LEU A 154 -11.24 -6.41 -0.92
N GLY A 155 -10.32 -5.77 -0.20
CA GLY A 155 -9.37 -4.82 -0.78
C GLY A 155 -8.47 -5.48 -1.83
N LEU A 156 -7.92 -6.65 -1.53
CA LEU A 156 -7.11 -7.42 -2.48
C LEU A 156 -7.91 -7.89 -3.70
N ALA A 157 -9.14 -8.39 -3.48
CA ALA A 157 -10.04 -8.80 -4.56
C ALA A 157 -10.39 -7.62 -5.47
N PHE A 158 -10.67 -6.45 -4.89
CA PHE A 158 -10.93 -5.23 -5.63
C PHE A 158 -9.72 -4.79 -6.46
N HIS A 159 -8.52 -4.81 -5.87
CA HIS A 159 -7.28 -4.52 -6.59
C HIS A 159 -7.04 -5.48 -7.76
N ALA A 160 -7.25 -6.78 -7.56
CA ALA A 160 -7.13 -7.79 -8.61
C ALA A 160 -8.17 -7.57 -9.72
N HIS A 161 -9.41 -7.25 -9.35
CA HIS A 161 -10.48 -6.95 -10.30
C HIS A 161 -10.15 -5.71 -11.15
N LEU A 162 -9.72 -4.62 -10.52
CA LEU A 162 -9.30 -3.40 -11.22
C LEU A 162 -8.14 -3.64 -12.17
N ALA A 163 -7.13 -4.42 -11.75
CA ALA A 163 -6.02 -4.79 -12.62
C ALA A 163 -6.51 -5.54 -13.87
N GLY A 164 -7.41 -6.51 -13.68
CA GLY A 164 -7.99 -7.29 -14.78
C GLY A 164 -8.89 -6.47 -15.71
N TRP A 165 -9.73 -5.58 -15.17
CA TRP A 165 -10.57 -4.67 -15.98
C TRP A 165 -9.71 -3.76 -16.84
N TRP A 166 -8.69 -3.14 -16.25
CA TRP A 166 -7.81 -2.22 -16.95
C TRP A 166 -7.03 -2.89 -18.08
N ASP A 167 -6.51 -4.10 -17.86
CA ASP A 167 -5.78 -4.82 -18.89
C ASP A 167 -6.66 -5.19 -20.09
N ARG A 168 -7.98 -5.37 -19.91
CA ARG A 168 -8.92 -5.57 -21.02
C ARG A 168 -9.12 -4.28 -21.83
N GLU A 169 -9.37 -3.14 -21.18
CA GLU A 169 -9.66 -1.89 -21.88
C GLU A 169 -8.45 -1.36 -22.67
N VAL A 170 -7.25 -1.38 -22.08
CA VAL A 170 -6.06 -0.87 -22.76
C VAL A 170 -5.65 -1.74 -23.94
N VAL A 171 -5.82 -3.07 -23.83
CA VAL A 171 -5.55 -3.98 -24.95
C VAL A 171 -6.55 -3.78 -26.08
N SER A 172 -7.82 -3.50 -25.78
CA SER A 172 -8.83 -3.22 -26.81
C SER A 172 -8.50 -1.95 -27.61
N LYS A 173 -8.26 -0.82 -26.93
CA LYS A 173 -7.94 0.46 -27.58
C LYS A 173 -6.63 0.43 -28.39
N GLY A 174 -5.63 -0.32 -27.91
CA GLY A 174 -4.36 -0.46 -28.63
C GLY A 174 -4.44 -1.33 -29.90
N LYS A 175 -5.55 -2.05 -30.12
CA LYS A 175 -5.78 -2.84 -31.33
C LYS A 175 -6.39 -1.99 -32.45
N ASP A 176 -7.31 -1.11 -32.08
CA ASP A 176 -7.99 -0.19 -33.00
C ASP A 176 -7.01 0.81 -33.65
N ASP A 177 -5.96 1.24 -32.93
CA ASP A 177 -4.91 2.15 -33.44
C ASP A 177 -3.92 1.49 -34.42
N VAL A 178 -3.93 0.16 -34.56
CA VAL A 178 -3.00 -0.58 -35.44
C VAL A 178 -3.68 -0.99 -36.74
N ASP A 179 -5.00 -1.14 -36.72
CA ASP A 179 -5.80 -1.61 -37.85
C ASP A 179 -6.43 -0.43 -38.65
N GLY A 180 -6.22 0.82 -38.24
CA GLY A 180 -6.63 2.05 -38.94
C GLY A 180 -5.44 2.84 -39.50
#